data_AF-A0A5D0RGR1-F1
#
_entry.id   AF-A0A5D0RGR1-F1
#
_cell.length_a   1.000
_cell.length_b   1.000
_cell.length_c   1.000
_cell.angle_alpha   90.00
_cell.angle_beta   90.00
_cell.angle_gamma   90.00
#
_symmetry.space_group_name_H-M   'P 1'
#
loop_
_entity.id
_entity.type
_entity.pdbx_description
1 polymer ?
#
loop_
_entity_poly.entity_id
_entity_poly.type
_entity_poly.pdbx_seq_one_letter_code
_entity_poly.pdbx_strand_id
1 'polypeptide(L)'
;MSEIQESLTSETKSSAGDKHETGRAMLQLEREKAGAQLAEIQKQLKIINKVNVLKTSETICLGSVVYTTKANYFIAVSAGEFTVNKQSFYAISPKTPIGILLLGKTVNDTINFNQQCFEILTII
;
A
#
# COMPACT_ATOMS: atom_id res chain seq x y z
N MET A 1 8.90 -16.23 26.45
CA MET A 1 7.96 -15.71 27.46
C MET A 1 8.59 -15.52 28.85
N SER A 2 9.93 -15.54 29.00
CA SER A 2 10.58 -15.35 30.32
C SER A 2 11.27 -13.99 30.48
N GLU A 3 11.74 -13.36 29.39
CA GLU A 3 12.51 -12.10 29.47
C GLU A 3 11.66 -10.84 29.75
N ILE A 4 10.36 -10.87 29.40
CA ILE A 4 9.46 -9.73 29.62
C ILE A 4 9.17 -9.54 31.12
N GLN A 5 9.11 -10.64 31.88
CA GLN A 5 8.76 -10.62 33.29
C GLN A 5 9.93 -10.13 34.17
N GLU A 6 11.16 -10.54 33.86
CA GLU A 6 12.36 -10.07 34.58
C GLU A 6 12.64 -8.59 34.33
N SER A 7 12.40 -8.12 33.10
CA SER A 7 12.54 -6.71 32.72
C SER A 7 11.58 -5.80 33.50
N LEU A 8 10.35 -6.26 33.78
CA LEU A 8 9.36 -5.51 34.56
C LEU A 8 9.72 -5.34 36.04
N THR A 9 10.55 -6.23 36.59
CA THR A 9 10.91 -6.23 38.02
C THR A 9 12.21 -5.49 38.34
N SER A 10 13.12 -5.32 37.36
CA SER A 10 14.39 -4.62 37.59
C SER A 10 14.29 -3.09 37.49
N GLU A 11 13.15 -2.56 37.04
CA GLU A 11 12.92 -1.11 36.85
C GLU A 11 12.44 -0.36 38.10
N THR A 12 12.34 -0.99 39.28
CA THR A 12 11.76 -0.32 40.46
C THR A 12 12.73 0.53 41.30
N LYS A 13 14.02 0.68 40.95
CA LYS A 13 14.94 1.37 41.88
C LYS A 13 16.15 2.06 41.25
N SER A 14 15.94 3.03 40.36
CA SER A 14 16.81 4.24 40.30
C SER A 14 16.30 5.27 39.30
N SER A 15 16.10 6.50 39.79
CA SER A 15 15.80 7.74 39.05
C SER A 15 14.38 7.89 38.48
N ALA A 16 13.42 8.13 39.39
CA ALA A 16 11.99 8.03 39.16
C ALA A 16 11.29 9.29 38.56
N GLY A 17 12.01 10.27 38.02
CA GLY A 17 11.41 11.51 37.47
C GLY A 17 11.50 11.61 35.95
N ASP A 18 12.70 11.81 35.43
CA ASP A 18 12.96 12.25 34.05
C ASP A 18 12.98 11.09 33.01
N LYS A 19 13.42 9.89 33.45
CA LYS A 19 13.43 8.67 32.62
C LYS A 19 12.02 8.13 32.33
N HIS A 20 11.10 8.24 33.29
CA HIS A 20 9.74 7.73 33.13
C HIS A 20 8.87 8.63 32.24
N GLU A 21 9.05 9.95 32.27
CA GLU A 21 8.36 10.86 31.34
C GLU A 21 8.81 10.63 29.90
N THR A 22 10.12 10.53 29.66
CA THR A 22 10.66 10.27 28.32
C THR A 22 10.26 8.89 27.78
N GLY A 23 10.31 7.85 28.62
CA GLY A 23 9.89 6.50 28.23
C GLY A 23 8.38 6.39 27.95
N ARG A 24 7.54 7.06 28.74
CA ARG A 24 6.09 7.14 28.49
C ARG A 24 5.77 7.91 27.22
N ALA A 25 6.46 9.02 26.96
CA ALA A 25 6.31 9.79 25.74
C ALA A 25 6.71 8.98 24.50
N MET A 26 7.80 8.21 24.57
CA MET A 26 8.24 7.35 23.47
C MET A 26 7.25 6.21 23.19
N LEU A 27 6.72 5.54 24.23
CA LEU A 27 5.66 4.54 24.08
C LEU A 27 4.37 5.13 23.49
N GLN A 28 4.02 6.35 23.86
CA GLN A 28 2.86 7.04 23.30
C GLN A 28 3.06 7.37 21.82
N LEU A 29 4.25 7.88 21.43
CA LEU A 29 4.59 8.13 20.03
C LEU A 29 4.56 6.84 19.20
N GLU A 30 5.07 5.74 19.75
CA GLU A 30 5.04 4.43 19.10
C GLU A 30 3.60 3.93 18.92
N ARG A 31 2.75 4.11 19.94
CA ARG A 31 1.32 3.80 19.86
C ARG A 31 0.59 4.66 18.83
N GLU A 32 0.89 5.96 18.76
CA GLU A 32 0.33 6.86 17.75
C GLU A 32 0.74 6.45 16.34
N LYS A 33 2.03 6.10 16.13
CA LYS A 33 2.54 5.60 14.86
C LYS A 33 1.87 4.28 14.47
N ALA A 34 1.75 3.33 15.40
CA ALA A 34 1.06 2.06 15.17
C ALA A 34 -0.42 2.27 14.85
N GLY A 35 -1.09 3.19 15.55
CA GLY A 35 -2.47 3.58 15.28
C GLY A 35 -2.66 4.18 13.89
N ALA A 36 -1.75 5.05 13.46
CA ALA A 36 -1.76 5.63 12.12
C ALA A 36 -1.56 4.57 11.02
N GLN A 37 -0.64 3.62 11.23
CA GLN A 37 -0.43 2.49 10.31
C GLN A 37 -1.67 1.61 10.21
N LEU A 38 -2.29 1.27 11.34
CA LEU A 38 -3.52 0.47 11.38
C LEU A 38 -4.66 1.16 10.61
N ALA A 39 -4.84 2.46 10.82
CA ALA A 39 -5.87 3.25 10.13
C ALA A 39 -5.68 3.23 8.59
N GLU A 40 -4.43 3.34 8.12
CA GLU A 40 -4.14 3.27 6.68
C GLU A 40 -4.37 1.87 6.12
N ILE A 41 -3.99 0.81 6.84
CA ILE A 41 -4.27 -0.58 6.45
C ILE A 41 -5.79 -0.82 6.35
N GLN A 42 -6.57 -0.37 7.33
CA GLN A 42 -8.03 -0.50 7.30
C GLN A 42 -8.66 0.21 6.10
N LYS A 43 -8.13 1.37 5.72
CA LYS A 43 -8.58 2.12 4.54
C LYS A 43 -8.23 1.38 3.25
N GLN A 44 -7.04 0.80 3.15
CA GLN A 44 -6.64 -0.02 2.00
C GLN A 44 -7.52 -1.26 1.87
N LEU A 45 -7.82 -1.96 2.98
CA LEU A 45 -8.76 -3.09 3.00
C LEU A 45 -10.16 -2.69 2.50
N LYS A 46 -10.67 -1.54 2.91
CA LYS A 46 -11.95 -1.01 2.41
C LYS A 46 -11.94 -0.76 0.91
N ILE A 47 -10.80 -0.36 0.33
CA ILE A 47 -10.67 -0.15 -1.11
C ILE A 47 -10.68 -1.48 -1.84
N ILE A 48 -9.91 -2.47 -1.37
CA ILE A 48 -9.88 -3.82 -1.95
C ILE A 48 -11.27 -4.46 -1.91
N ASN A 49 -11.98 -4.34 -0.79
CA ASN A 49 -13.34 -4.89 -0.65
C ASN A 49 -14.38 -4.25 -1.58
N LYS A 50 -14.09 -3.08 -2.15
CA LYS A 50 -14.95 -2.43 -3.16
C LYS A 50 -14.65 -2.90 -4.58
N VAL A 51 -13.54 -3.59 -4.81
CA VAL A 51 -13.19 -4.12 -6.12
C VAL A 51 -14.19 -5.23 -6.47
N ASN A 52 -14.96 -5.00 -7.53
CA ASN A 52 -15.82 -6.02 -8.09
C ASN A 52 -15.10 -6.69 -9.28
N VAL A 53 -14.56 -7.88 -9.03
CA VAL A 53 -13.80 -8.66 -10.03
C VAL A 53 -14.65 -9.18 -11.19
N LEU A 54 -15.97 -9.08 -11.10
CA LEU A 54 -16.89 -9.49 -12.19
C LEU A 54 -17.23 -8.33 -13.12
N LYS A 55 -16.88 -7.09 -12.77
CA LYS A 55 -17.20 -5.91 -13.56
C LYS A 55 -16.10 -5.69 -14.59
N THR A 56 -16.44 -5.86 -15.86
CA THR A 56 -15.60 -5.42 -16.97
C THR A 56 -15.84 -3.93 -17.26
N SER A 57 -14.81 -3.23 -17.70
CA SER A 57 -14.86 -1.81 -18.06
C SER A 57 -14.01 -1.57 -19.30
N GLU A 58 -14.50 -0.74 -20.22
CA GLU A 58 -13.73 -0.32 -21.40
C GLU A 58 -12.57 0.61 -21.03
N THR A 59 -12.68 1.27 -19.88
CA THR A 59 -11.68 2.20 -19.33
C THR A 59 -11.02 1.63 -18.08
N ILE A 60 -9.76 1.99 -17.87
CA ILE A 60 -9.02 1.62 -16.67
C ILE A 60 -9.68 2.25 -15.44
N CYS A 61 -10.08 1.43 -14.47
CA CYS A 61 -10.70 1.87 -13.23
C CYS A 61 -10.20 1.05 -12.03
N LEU A 62 -10.73 1.33 -10.83
CA LEU A 62 -10.40 0.57 -9.64
C LEU A 62 -10.81 -0.91 -9.82
N GLY A 63 -9.84 -1.82 -9.68
CA GLY A 63 -10.00 -3.24 -9.89
C GLY A 63 -9.48 -3.73 -11.24
N SER A 64 -9.15 -2.84 -12.18
CA SER A 64 -8.68 -3.23 -13.50
C SER A 64 -7.29 -3.87 -13.45
N VAL A 65 -7.12 -4.92 -14.24
CA VAL A 65 -5.81 -5.47 -14.61
C VAL A 65 -5.43 -4.91 -15.97
N VAL A 66 -4.27 -4.26 -16.05
CA VAL A 66 -3.82 -3.55 -17.24
C VAL A 66 -2.55 -4.18 -17.76
N TYR A 67 -2.60 -4.62 -19.01
CA TYR A 67 -1.42 -5.10 -19.73
C TYR A 67 -0.88 -3.98 -20.60
N THR A 68 0.44 -3.79 -20.56
CA THR A 68 1.11 -2.78 -21.39
C THR A 68 2.33 -3.38 -22.09
N THR A 69 2.92 -2.61 -23.00
CA THR A 69 4.16 -3.00 -23.69
C THR A 69 5.41 -3.00 -22.80
N LYS A 70 5.33 -2.49 -21.56
CA LYS A 70 6.49 -2.39 -20.64
C LYS A 70 6.30 -3.12 -19.32
N ALA A 71 5.21 -2.85 -18.61
CA ALA A 71 4.91 -3.44 -17.31
C ALA A 71 3.41 -3.65 -17.14
N ASN A 72 3.01 -4.68 -16.41
CA ASN A 72 1.59 -4.91 -16.12
C ASN A 72 1.22 -4.28 -14.78
N TYR A 73 -0.01 -3.80 -14.68
CA TYR A 73 -0.49 -3.08 -13.51
C TYR A 73 -1.80 -3.68 -13.00
N PHE A 74 -1.98 -3.63 -11.69
CA PHE A 74 -3.26 -3.88 -11.04
C PHE A 74 -3.67 -2.61 -10.28
N ILE A 75 -4.79 -2.01 -10.67
CA ILE A 75 -5.23 -0.72 -10.14
C ILE A 75 -6.07 -0.94 -8.88
N ALA A 76 -5.43 -0.95 -7.71
CA ALA A 76 -6.12 -1.13 -6.44
C ALA A 76 -5.43 -0.37 -5.30
N VAL A 77 -4.45 -1.02 -4.66
CA VAL A 77 -3.67 -0.49 -3.54
C VAL A 77 -2.18 -0.54 -3.89
N SER A 78 -1.39 0.31 -3.25
CA SER A 78 0.06 0.32 -3.42
C SER A 78 0.71 -0.82 -2.64
N ALA A 79 0.61 -2.05 -3.17
CA ALA A 79 1.18 -3.25 -2.56
C ALA A 79 2.51 -3.70 -3.20
N GLY A 80 3.00 -2.98 -4.22
CA GLY A 80 4.29 -3.27 -4.86
C GLY A 80 4.16 -4.30 -5.98
N GLU A 81 5.28 -4.92 -6.33
CA GLU A 81 5.33 -5.95 -7.37
C GLU A 81 4.94 -7.32 -6.82
N PHE A 82 4.17 -8.08 -7.60
CA PHE A 82 3.84 -9.46 -7.32
C PHE A 82 3.78 -10.26 -8.62
N THR A 83 3.99 -11.56 -8.54
CA THR A 83 4.02 -12.45 -9.72
C THR A 83 2.83 -13.40 -9.70
N VAL A 84 2.10 -13.47 -10.81
CA VAL A 84 1.00 -14.41 -11.04
C VAL A 84 1.25 -15.11 -12.37
N ASN A 85 1.15 -16.44 -12.42
CA ASN A 85 1.35 -17.21 -13.65
C ASN A 85 2.66 -16.88 -14.40
N LYS A 86 3.75 -16.63 -13.67
CA LYS A 86 5.07 -16.22 -14.19
C LYS A 86 5.10 -14.84 -14.87
N GLN A 87 4.08 -14.01 -14.68
CA GLN A 87 4.04 -12.63 -15.12
C GLN A 87 4.08 -11.68 -13.90
N SER A 88 4.91 -10.65 -13.99
CA SER A 88 4.98 -9.60 -12.96
C SER A 88 3.88 -8.56 -13.16
N PHE A 89 3.30 -8.13 -12.04
CA PHE A 89 2.31 -7.07 -11.95
C PHE A 89 2.69 -6.10 -10.84
N TYR A 90 2.47 -4.81 -11.07
CA TYR A 90 2.57 -3.78 -10.05
C TYR A 90 1.19 -3.44 -9.51
N ALA A 91 0.94 -3.78 -8.24
CA ALA A 91 -0.23 -3.31 -7.50
C ALA A 91 0.01 -1.84 -7.13
N ILE A 92 -0.75 -0.95 -7.78
CA ILE A 92 -0.65 0.49 -7.59
C ILE A 92 -1.99 1.07 -7.15
N SER A 93 -1.93 2.07 -6.27
CA SER A 93 -3.11 2.87 -5.98
C SER A 93 -3.41 3.82 -7.16
N PRO A 94 -4.69 4.05 -7.50
CA PRO A 94 -5.10 5.09 -8.46
C PRO A 94 -4.63 6.50 -8.09
N LYS A 95 -4.21 6.72 -6.84
CA LYS A 95 -3.70 8.02 -6.35
C LYS A 95 -2.20 8.23 -6.59
N THR A 96 -1.48 7.21 -7.06
CA THR A 96 -0.06 7.34 -7.42
C THR A 96 0.09 8.12 -8.73
N PRO A 97 1.25 8.75 -9.02
CA PRO A 97 1.45 9.50 -10.25
C PRO A 97 1.11 8.70 -11.52
N ILE A 98 1.57 7.45 -11.59
CA ILE A 98 1.26 6.55 -12.71
C ILE A 98 -0.20 6.09 -12.70
N GLY A 99 -0.79 5.85 -11.53
CA GLY A 99 -2.21 5.50 -11.40
C GLY A 99 -3.13 6.59 -11.92
N ILE A 100 -2.81 7.86 -11.66
CA ILE A 100 -3.57 9.02 -12.17
C ILE A 100 -3.49 9.08 -13.70
N LEU A 101 -2.34 8.79 -14.29
CA LEU A 101 -2.16 8.79 -15.75
C LEU A 101 -2.91 7.65 -16.44
N LEU A 102 -2.98 6.48 -15.78
CA LEU A 102 -3.66 5.29 -16.30
C LEU A 102 -5.18 5.39 -16.19
N LEU A 103 -5.71 6.00 -15.12
CA LEU A 103 -7.14 6.08 -14.87
C LEU A 103 -7.91 6.69 -16.05
N GLY A 104 -8.99 6.03 -16.46
CA GLY A 104 -9.86 6.47 -17.54
C GLY A 104 -9.32 6.24 -18.96
N LYS A 105 -8.09 5.76 -19.12
CA LYS A 105 -7.52 5.40 -20.42
C LYS A 105 -8.12 4.11 -20.96
N THR A 106 -8.05 3.94 -22.27
CA THR A 106 -8.59 2.77 -22.99
C THR A 106 -7.47 1.98 -23.66
N VAL A 107 -7.81 0.81 -24.22
CA VAL A 107 -6.89 0.04 -25.07
C VAL A 107 -6.40 0.90 -26.24
N ASN A 108 -5.13 0.72 -26.62
CA ASN A 108 -4.36 1.49 -27.62
C ASN A 108 -3.98 2.93 -27.21
N ASP A 109 -4.36 3.39 -26.02
CA ASP A 109 -3.83 4.65 -25.51
C ASP A 109 -2.34 4.51 -25.18
N THR A 110 -1.59 5.57 -25.49
CA THR A 110 -0.17 5.68 -25.16
C THR A 110 0.03 6.59 -23.96
N ILE A 111 0.89 6.17 -23.03
CA ILE A 111 1.26 6.92 -21.83
C ILE A 111 2.77 7.15 -21.81
N ASN A 112 3.17 8.35 -21.40
CA ASN A 112 4.55 8.68 -21.09
C ASN A 112 4.70 8.85 -19.57
N PHE A 113 5.55 8.01 -18.96
CA PHE A 113 5.85 8.07 -17.55
C PHE A 113 7.34 7.81 -17.32
N ASN A 114 8.00 8.65 -16.53
CA ASN A 114 9.44 8.56 -16.26
C ASN A 114 10.29 8.41 -17.54
N GLN A 115 9.98 9.20 -18.59
CA GLN A 115 10.65 9.16 -19.90
C GLN A 115 10.48 7.85 -20.67
N GLN A 116 9.61 6.95 -20.20
CA GLN A 116 9.24 5.73 -20.92
C GLN A 116 7.86 5.90 -21.54
N CYS A 117 7.79 5.65 -22.83
CA CYS A 117 6.55 5.61 -23.58
C CYS A 117 6.08 4.16 -23.69
N PHE A 118 4.82 3.89 -23.38
CA PHE A 118 4.22 2.57 -23.47
C PHE A 118 2.74 2.65 -23.85
N GLU A 119 2.23 1.55 -24.39
CA GLU A 119 0.87 1.43 -24.90
C GLU A 119 0.07 0.45 -24.05
N ILE A 120 -1.22 0.74 -23.84
CA ILE A 120 -2.15 -0.15 -23.16
C ILE A 120 -2.66 -1.20 -24.16
N LEU A 121 -2.33 -2.45 -23.90
CA LEU A 121 -2.65 -3.58 -24.79
C LEU A 121 -4.00 -4.20 -24.46
N THR A 122 -4.31 -4.35 -23.18
CA THR A 122 -5.55 -5.00 -22.73
C THR A 122 -5.93 -4.53 -21.34
N ILE A 123 -7.23 -4.43 -21.10
CA ILE A 123 -7.84 -4.12 -19.81
C ILE A 123 -8.78 -5.29 -19.47
N ILE A 124 -8.64 -5.84 -18.27
CA ILE A 124 -9.52 -6.88 -17.72
C ILE A 124 -10.20 -6.33 -16.47
#